data_AF-B0NLG6-F1
#
_entry.id   AF-B0NLG6-F1
#
_cell.length_a   1.000
_cell.length_b   1.000
_cell.length_c   1.000
_cell.angle_alpha   90.00
_cell.angle_beta   90.00
_cell.angle_gamma   90.00
#
_symmetry.space_group_name_H-M   'P 1'
#
loop_
_entity.id
_entity.type
_entity.pdbx_description
1 polymer ?
#
loop_
_entity_poly.entity_id
_entity_poly.type
_entity_poly.pdbx_seq_one_letter_code
_entity_poly.pdbx_strand_id
1 'polypeptide(L)'
;MGCRLLGTLFGVDGELLERQYRNHLSGYLCWEQLPHAEEWLLFEKNIGVYVGLDEVCLSRGELYTVLINKERKGRSGSLIAVVKGTDVKTVTSVLLRLSRRRRFQVREITMDMAPNMEQIARLCFPAARRVTDRFHVQKLAYEAVQDMRVKARWEALDEESVQIAHAKACGKIYHAPVFENGDSRKQLLSRSIYLLYKKESLWTESQRVRAGILFREYPDIKKAYGSAEISGW
;
A
#
# COMPACT_ATOMS: atom_id res chain seq x y z
N MET A 1 9.19 20.36 -8.35
CA MET A 1 9.10 21.76 -7.84
C MET A 1 8.07 22.47 -8.72
N GLY A 2 6.99 23.00 -8.16
CA GLY A 2 5.91 23.61 -8.95
C GLY A 2 6.20 25.05 -9.36
N CYS A 3 5.60 25.53 -10.46
CA CYS A 3 5.78 26.90 -10.96
C CYS A 3 5.45 27.97 -9.91
N ARG A 4 4.47 27.71 -9.04
CA ARG A 4 4.13 28.59 -7.91
C ARG A 4 5.24 28.70 -6.87
N LEU A 5 5.87 27.58 -6.53
CA LEU A 5 7.00 27.55 -5.60
C LEU A 5 8.22 28.25 -6.21
N LEU A 6 8.46 28.07 -7.51
CA LEU A 6 9.50 28.83 -8.23
C LEU A 6 9.20 30.34 -8.22
N GLY A 7 7.94 30.73 -8.42
CA GLY A 7 7.54 32.12 -8.31
C GLY A 7 7.89 32.73 -6.95
N THR A 8 7.56 32.03 -5.85
CA THR A 8 7.89 32.47 -4.49
C THR A 8 9.40 32.53 -4.24
N LEU A 9 10.17 31.55 -4.71
CA LEU A 9 11.62 31.47 -4.47
C LEU A 9 12.43 32.50 -5.26
N PHE A 10 11.97 32.85 -6.47
CA PHE A 10 12.72 33.67 -7.41
C PHE A 10 12.09 35.05 -7.66
N GLY A 11 11.04 35.42 -6.94
CA GLY A 11 10.37 36.72 -7.07
C GLY A 11 9.64 36.91 -8.40
N VAL A 12 9.17 35.82 -9.01
CA VAL A 12 8.45 35.81 -10.29
C VAL A 12 6.97 35.51 -10.04
N ASP A 13 6.08 36.00 -10.88
CA ASP A 13 4.66 35.59 -10.85
C ASP A 13 4.54 34.10 -11.23
N GLY A 14 4.26 33.27 -10.21
CA GLY A 14 4.14 31.83 -10.36
C GLY A 14 2.91 31.38 -11.16
N GLU A 15 1.82 32.15 -11.16
CA GLU A 15 0.64 31.84 -11.98
C GLU A 15 0.91 32.15 -13.46
N LEU A 16 1.54 33.30 -13.72
CA LEU A 16 1.97 33.65 -15.07
C LEU A 16 2.97 32.61 -15.60
N LEU A 17 3.95 32.21 -14.78
CA LEU A 17 4.92 31.18 -15.14
C LEU A 17 4.24 29.84 -15.46
N GLU A 18 3.26 29.43 -14.67
CA GLU A 18 2.48 28.20 -14.91
C GLU A 18 1.74 28.24 -16.24
N ARG A 19 1.07 29.37 -16.55
CA ARG A 19 0.37 29.57 -17.83
C ARG A 19 1.34 29.58 -19.01
N GLN A 20 2.45 30.30 -18.89
CA GLN A 20 3.47 30.38 -19.94
C GLN A 20 4.10 29.01 -20.19
N TYR A 21 4.39 28.26 -19.12
CA TYR A 21 4.92 26.91 -19.23
C TYR A 21 3.94 25.98 -19.94
N ARG A 22 2.66 25.97 -19.54
CA ARG A 22 1.63 25.14 -20.18
C ARG A 22 1.44 25.50 -21.66
N ASN A 23 1.28 26.78 -21.96
CA ASN A 23 0.83 27.21 -23.29
C ASN A 23 1.97 27.31 -24.31
N HIS A 24 3.21 27.52 -23.88
CA HIS A 24 4.32 27.83 -24.80
C HIS A 24 5.57 26.96 -24.62
N LEU A 25 5.88 26.47 -23.42
CA LEU A 25 7.18 25.80 -23.17
C LEU A 25 7.09 24.27 -23.07
N SER A 26 6.00 23.75 -22.54
CA SER A 26 5.86 22.32 -22.21
C SER A 26 5.46 21.43 -23.39
N GLY A 27 5.02 22.03 -24.50
CA GLY A 27 4.42 21.29 -25.62
C GLY A 27 3.05 20.68 -25.29
N TYR A 28 2.42 21.06 -24.17
CA TYR A 28 1.14 20.48 -23.73
C TYR A 28 0.03 20.59 -24.78
N LEU A 29 -0.09 21.73 -25.48
CA LEU A 29 -1.13 21.95 -26.49
C LEU A 29 -0.94 21.12 -27.77
N CYS A 30 0.28 20.70 -28.06
CA CYS A 30 0.63 19.87 -29.22
C CYS A 30 0.93 18.41 -28.82
N TRP A 31 0.63 18.03 -27.59
CA TRP A 31 0.83 16.67 -27.12
C TRP A 31 -0.16 15.71 -27.78
N GLU A 32 0.35 14.72 -28.52
CA GLU A 32 -0.45 13.75 -29.28
C GLU A 32 -1.49 13.00 -28.42
N GLN A 33 -1.23 12.85 -27.12
CA GLN A 33 -2.14 12.15 -26.21
C GLN A 33 -3.20 13.07 -25.57
N LEU A 34 -3.10 14.38 -25.75
CA LEU A 34 -4.01 15.37 -25.16
C LEU A 34 -5.50 15.02 -25.37
N PRO A 35 -5.97 14.56 -26.56
CA PRO A 35 -7.38 14.27 -26.78
C PRO A 35 -7.97 13.14 -25.92
N HIS A 36 -7.13 12.26 -25.36
CA HIS A 36 -7.54 11.11 -24.55
C HIS A 36 -6.82 11.04 -23.20
N ALA A 37 -6.03 12.07 -22.86
CA ALA A 37 -5.17 12.09 -21.68
C ALA A 37 -5.93 11.99 -20.35
N GLU A 38 -7.21 12.36 -20.33
CA GLU A 38 -8.09 12.19 -19.17
C GLU A 38 -8.44 10.72 -18.92
N GLU A 39 -8.50 9.91 -19.98
CA GLU A 39 -8.93 8.51 -19.93
C GLU A 39 -7.75 7.56 -19.89
N TRP A 40 -6.69 7.81 -20.65
CA TRP A 40 -5.50 6.97 -20.63
C TRP A 40 -4.26 7.66 -21.18
N LEU A 41 -3.10 7.15 -20.79
CA LEU A 41 -1.77 7.53 -21.27
C LEU A 41 -0.96 6.27 -21.60
N LEU A 42 -0.22 6.28 -22.71
CA LEU A 42 0.65 5.19 -23.13
C LEU A 42 2.05 5.71 -23.51
N PHE A 43 3.06 5.08 -22.93
CA PHE A 43 4.46 5.35 -23.20
C PHE A 43 5.13 4.05 -23.62
N GLU A 44 4.81 3.58 -24.83
CA GLU A 44 5.27 2.28 -25.34
C GLU A 44 6.80 2.12 -25.32
N LYS A 45 7.56 3.21 -25.48
CA LYS A 45 9.03 3.18 -25.41
C LYS A 45 9.57 2.78 -24.04
N ASN A 46 8.78 2.92 -22.98
CA ASN A 46 9.17 2.66 -21.60
C ASN A 46 8.99 1.19 -21.19
N ILE A 47 8.32 0.37 -22.00
CA ILE A 47 8.09 -1.03 -21.65
C ILE A 47 9.42 -1.81 -21.61
N GLY A 48 9.63 -2.51 -20.50
CA GLY A 48 10.82 -3.31 -20.21
C GLY A 48 10.51 -4.81 -20.13
N VAL A 49 11.46 -5.57 -19.57
CA VAL A 49 11.32 -7.02 -19.36
C VAL A 49 10.49 -7.32 -18.11
N TYR A 50 10.62 -6.48 -17.09
CA TYR A 50 9.94 -6.60 -15.81
C TYR A 50 8.95 -5.45 -15.62
N VAL A 51 7.67 -5.79 -15.50
CA VAL A 51 6.58 -4.83 -15.44
C VAL A 51 5.81 -4.99 -14.12
N GLY A 52 5.33 -3.88 -13.59
CA GLY A 52 4.40 -3.82 -12.46
C GLY A 52 3.04 -3.34 -12.94
N LEU A 53 1.97 -3.92 -12.41
CA LEU A 53 0.59 -3.53 -12.65
C LEU A 53 -0.07 -3.28 -11.29
N ASP A 54 -0.63 -2.09 -11.09
CA ASP A 54 -1.15 -1.67 -9.80
C ASP A 54 -2.35 -0.70 -9.94
N GLU A 55 -3.15 -0.57 -8.89
CA GLU A 55 -4.24 0.40 -8.77
C GLU A 55 -3.81 1.59 -7.92
N VAL A 56 -4.04 2.81 -8.43
CA VAL A 56 -3.77 4.04 -7.70
C VAL A 56 -5.03 4.86 -7.62
N CYS A 57 -5.40 5.25 -6.40
CA CYS A 57 -6.43 6.24 -6.17
C CYS A 57 -5.83 7.65 -6.26
N LEU A 58 -6.23 8.43 -7.26
CA LEU A 58 -5.88 9.84 -7.34
C LEU A 58 -6.85 10.70 -6.54
N SER A 59 -6.50 11.97 -6.32
CA SER A 59 -7.35 12.93 -5.62
C SER A 59 -8.76 12.96 -6.21
N ARG A 60 -9.78 12.97 -5.35
CA ARG A 60 -11.23 12.86 -5.66
C ARG A 60 -11.79 11.43 -5.78
N GLY A 61 -11.02 10.40 -5.42
CA GLY A 61 -11.53 9.03 -5.29
C GLY A 61 -11.62 8.25 -6.61
N GLU A 62 -11.05 8.79 -7.68
CA GLU A 62 -10.96 8.10 -8.96
C GLU A 62 -9.81 7.07 -8.91
N LEU A 63 -10.12 5.84 -9.30
CA LEU A 63 -9.13 4.76 -9.42
C LEU A 63 -8.53 4.74 -10.81
N TYR A 64 -7.22 4.48 -10.87
CA TYR A 64 -6.46 4.35 -12.11
C TYR A 64 -5.67 3.06 -12.07
N THR A 65 -5.64 2.35 -13.19
CA THR A 65 -4.72 1.23 -13.40
C THR A 65 -3.42 1.76 -13.99
N VAL A 66 -2.30 1.48 -13.34
CA VAL A 66 -0.98 1.97 -13.72
C VAL A 66 -0.09 0.81 -14.10
N LEU A 67 0.58 0.91 -15.24
CA LEU A 67 1.60 -0.02 -15.71
C LEU A 67 2.96 0.64 -15.61
N ILE A 68 3.90 0.02 -14.89
CA ILE A 68 5.24 0.56 -14.65
C ILE A 68 6.35 -0.41 -15.08
N ASN A 69 7.48 0.14 -15.51
CA ASN A 69 8.72 -0.57 -15.72
C ASN A 69 9.51 -0.66 -14.41
N LYS A 70 9.64 -1.86 -13.87
CA LYS A 70 10.32 -2.09 -12.58
C LYS A 70 11.83 -1.90 -12.68
N GLU A 71 12.43 -2.08 -13.86
CA GLU A 71 13.87 -1.90 -14.07
C GLU A 71 14.31 -0.44 -13.88
N ARG A 72 13.38 0.51 -14.09
CA ARG A 72 13.64 1.95 -13.97
C ARG A 72 13.55 2.46 -12.53
N LYS A 73 13.10 1.63 -11.58
CA LYS A 73 13.09 1.92 -10.13
C LYS A 73 12.47 3.29 -9.78
N GLY A 74 11.35 3.65 -10.40
CA GLY A 74 10.64 4.91 -10.16
C GLY A 74 11.28 6.15 -10.76
N ARG A 75 12.37 6.01 -11.55
CA ARG A 75 13.01 7.12 -12.26
C ARG A 75 12.29 7.43 -13.57
N SER A 76 12.76 8.46 -14.29
CA SER A 76 12.27 8.79 -15.64
C SER A 76 12.22 7.53 -16.52
N GLY A 77 11.15 7.37 -17.28
CA GLY A 77 10.88 6.18 -18.10
C GLY A 77 10.26 5.00 -17.35
N SER A 78 9.88 5.15 -16.08
CA SER A 78 9.17 4.07 -15.36
C SER A 78 7.72 3.94 -15.77
N LEU A 79 7.04 5.02 -16.13
CA LEU A 79 5.61 4.97 -16.46
C LEU A 79 5.41 4.39 -17.86
N ILE A 80 4.66 3.30 -18.00
CA ILE A 80 4.33 2.68 -19.29
C ILE A 80 2.89 3.01 -19.68
N ALA A 81 1.94 2.90 -18.74
CA ALA A 81 0.55 3.22 -18.98
C ALA A 81 -0.12 3.79 -17.74
N VAL A 82 -1.11 4.65 -17.96
CA VAL A 82 -2.10 5.06 -16.95
C VAL A 82 -3.45 4.89 -17.62
N VAL A 83 -4.40 4.23 -16.98
CA VAL A 83 -5.75 4.04 -17.50
C VAL A 83 -6.74 4.40 -16.41
N LYS A 84 -7.72 5.23 -16.73
CA LYS A 84 -8.81 5.58 -15.83
C LYS A 84 -9.70 4.36 -15.59
N GLY A 85 -9.91 4.03 -14.33
CA GLY A 85 -10.66 2.87 -13.88
C GLY A 85 -9.85 1.58 -13.78
N THR A 86 -10.53 0.54 -13.31
CA THR A 86 -9.97 -0.79 -13.03
C THR A 86 -10.76 -1.91 -13.72
N ASP A 87 -11.74 -1.54 -14.55
CA ASP A 87 -12.52 -2.48 -15.34
C ASP A 87 -11.64 -3.19 -16.36
N VAL A 88 -11.72 -4.52 -16.36
CA VAL A 88 -10.87 -5.36 -17.19
C VAL A 88 -11.03 -5.05 -18.67
N LYS A 89 -12.25 -4.78 -19.15
CA LYS A 89 -12.49 -4.52 -20.58
C LYS A 89 -11.85 -3.20 -21.00
N THR A 90 -12.06 -2.15 -20.21
CA THR A 90 -11.48 -0.82 -20.47
C THR A 90 -9.97 -0.89 -20.47
N VAL A 91 -9.35 -1.42 -19.40
CA VAL A 91 -7.89 -1.50 -19.29
C VAL A 91 -7.29 -2.36 -20.38
N THR A 92 -7.89 -3.52 -20.67
CA THR A 92 -7.41 -4.42 -21.74
C THR A 92 -7.47 -3.72 -23.10
N SER A 93 -8.55 -3.00 -23.41
CA SER A 93 -8.70 -2.32 -24.70
C SER A 93 -7.60 -1.26 -24.94
N VAL A 94 -7.15 -0.59 -23.87
CA VAL A 94 -6.07 0.39 -23.93
C VAL A 94 -4.72 -0.30 -24.02
N LEU A 95 -4.44 -1.28 -23.15
CA LEU A 95 -3.14 -1.98 -23.15
C LEU A 95 -2.89 -2.79 -24.43
N LEU A 96 -3.94 -3.27 -25.11
CA LEU A 96 -3.82 -3.94 -26.41
C LEU A 96 -3.38 -3.00 -27.54
N ARG A 97 -3.44 -1.67 -27.35
CA ARG A 97 -2.86 -0.69 -28.29
C ARG A 97 -1.34 -0.72 -28.29
N LEU A 98 -0.70 -1.23 -27.22
CA LEU A 98 0.74 -1.52 -27.23
C LEU A 98 1.02 -2.61 -28.27
N SER A 99 2.08 -2.42 -29.07
CA SER A 99 2.41 -3.38 -30.12
C SER A 99 2.62 -4.77 -29.55
N ARG A 100 2.21 -5.77 -30.34
CA ARG A 100 2.37 -7.19 -29.96
C ARG A 100 3.83 -7.51 -29.60
N ARG A 101 4.80 -6.97 -30.35
CA ARG A 101 6.23 -7.15 -30.08
C ARG A 101 6.61 -6.69 -28.67
N ARG A 102 6.14 -5.51 -28.25
CA ARG A 102 6.40 -4.96 -26.91
C ARG A 102 5.74 -5.78 -25.82
N ARG A 103 4.49 -6.21 -26.00
CA ARG A 103 3.79 -7.04 -25.01
C ARG A 103 4.43 -8.41 -24.82
N PHE A 104 4.93 -9.03 -25.90
CA PHE A 104 5.60 -10.33 -25.84
C PHE A 104 7.04 -10.27 -25.32
N GLN A 105 7.65 -9.09 -25.21
CA GLN A 105 8.99 -8.96 -24.62
C GLN A 105 8.98 -9.02 -23.08
N VAL A 106 7.80 -8.81 -22.46
CA VAL A 106 7.63 -8.83 -21.01
C VAL A 106 7.77 -10.28 -20.54
N ARG A 107 8.76 -10.53 -19.67
CA ARG A 107 9.01 -11.87 -19.11
C ARG A 107 8.33 -12.05 -17.77
N GLU A 108 8.12 -10.97 -17.03
CA GLU A 108 7.47 -11.00 -15.73
C GLU A 108 6.59 -9.78 -15.53
N ILE A 109 5.40 -10.02 -14.99
CA ILE A 109 4.47 -8.99 -14.55
C ILE A 109 4.14 -9.23 -13.07
N THR A 110 4.49 -8.25 -12.24
CA THR A 110 4.13 -8.24 -10.82
C THR A 110 2.83 -7.48 -10.65
N MET A 111 1.86 -8.04 -9.93
CA MET A 111 0.57 -7.40 -9.67
C MET A 111 0.08 -7.67 -8.26
N ASP A 112 -0.95 -6.95 -7.83
CA ASP A 112 -1.68 -7.22 -6.60
C ASP A 112 -2.40 -8.60 -6.65
N MET A 113 -3.17 -8.90 -5.61
CA MET A 113 -3.96 -10.15 -5.55
C MET A 113 -5.39 -9.97 -6.09
N ALA A 114 -5.69 -8.88 -6.80
CA ALA A 114 -7.02 -8.60 -7.28
C ALA A 114 -7.33 -9.41 -8.56
N PRO A 115 -8.50 -10.07 -8.66
CA PRO A 115 -8.83 -10.94 -9.82
C PRO A 115 -8.82 -10.22 -11.17
N ASN A 116 -9.19 -8.94 -11.18
CA ASN A 116 -9.16 -8.09 -12.38
C ASN A 116 -7.73 -7.94 -12.92
N MET A 117 -6.72 -7.76 -12.04
CA MET A 117 -5.33 -7.63 -12.44
C MET A 117 -4.78 -8.89 -13.08
N GLU A 118 -5.10 -10.05 -12.52
CA GLU A 118 -4.70 -11.33 -13.12
C GLU A 118 -5.29 -11.48 -14.53
N GLN A 119 -6.57 -11.12 -14.70
CA GLN A 119 -7.23 -11.21 -15.99
C GLN A 119 -6.61 -10.25 -17.02
N ILE A 120 -6.33 -8.99 -16.63
CA ILE A 120 -5.65 -8.00 -17.48
C ILE A 120 -4.26 -8.51 -17.89
N ALA A 121 -3.47 -8.98 -16.93
CA ALA A 121 -2.13 -9.51 -17.17
C ALA A 121 -2.16 -10.70 -18.13
N ARG A 122 -3.10 -11.64 -17.95
CA ARG A 122 -3.26 -12.81 -18.82
C ARG A 122 -3.61 -12.43 -20.26
N LEU A 123 -4.50 -11.45 -20.45
CA LEU A 123 -4.94 -11.02 -21.79
C LEU A 123 -3.89 -10.17 -22.50
N CYS A 124 -3.25 -9.24 -21.78
CA CYS A 124 -2.34 -8.28 -22.39
C CYS A 124 -0.90 -8.81 -22.52
N PHE A 125 -0.43 -9.61 -21.57
CA PHE A 125 0.96 -10.10 -21.49
C PHE A 125 1.02 -11.63 -21.36
N PRO A 126 0.53 -12.38 -22.37
CA PRO A 126 0.34 -13.83 -22.27
C PRO A 126 1.64 -14.63 -22.08
N ALA A 127 2.79 -14.08 -22.51
CA ALA A 127 4.10 -14.71 -22.37
C ALA A 127 4.78 -14.41 -21.02
N ALA A 128 4.26 -13.46 -20.24
CA ALA A 128 4.86 -13.05 -18.98
C ALA A 128 4.50 -14.01 -17.85
N ARG A 129 5.48 -14.33 -17.01
CA ARG A 129 5.24 -14.95 -15.71
C ARG A 129 4.49 -13.97 -14.82
N ARG A 130 3.33 -14.37 -14.33
CA ARG A 130 2.53 -13.59 -13.37
C ARG A 130 3.05 -13.85 -11.97
N VAL A 131 3.39 -12.80 -11.24
CA VAL A 131 3.96 -12.87 -9.89
C VAL A 131 3.16 -11.96 -8.97
N THR A 132 2.79 -12.46 -7.80
CA THR A 132 2.12 -11.65 -6.78
C THR A 132 3.10 -10.69 -6.11
N ASP A 133 2.70 -9.45 -5.90
CA ASP A 133 3.51 -8.48 -5.16
C ASP A 133 3.69 -8.91 -3.70
N ARG A 134 4.95 -9.05 -3.31
CA ARG A 134 5.36 -9.41 -1.95
C ARG A 134 4.86 -8.41 -0.92
N PHE A 135 4.83 -7.11 -1.25
CA PHE A 135 4.39 -6.10 -0.27
C PHE A 135 2.90 -6.25 0.07
N HIS A 136 2.09 -6.65 -0.90
CA HIS A 136 0.68 -6.93 -0.70
C HIS A 136 0.48 -8.18 0.17
N VAL A 137 1.23 -9.27 -0.10
CA VAL A 137 1.20 -10.48 0.73
C VAL A 137 1.64 -10.17 2.17
N GLN A 138 2.71 -9.39 2.32
CA GLN A 138 3.21 -8.99 3.64
C GLN A 138 2.20 -8.13 4.39
N LYS A 139 1.55 -7.18 3.71
CA LYS A 139 0.48 -6.36 4.29
C LYS A 139 -0.65 -7.23 4.82
N LEU A 140 -1.15 -8.17 4.01
CA LEU A 140 -2.22 -9.10 4.42
C LEU A 140 -1.82 -9.94 5.64
N ALA A 141 -0.59 -10.45 5.65
CA ALA A 141 -0.10 -11.25 6.78
C ALA A 141 -0.06 -10.44 8.08
N TYR A 142 0.40 -9.19 8.02
CA TYR A 142 0.39 -8.31 9.19
C TYR A 142 -1.01 -7.86 9.59
N GLU A 143 -1.92 -7.59 8.64
CA GLU A 143 -3.32 -7.27 8.92
C GLU A 143 -3.99 -8.41 9.71
N ALA A 144 -3.77 -9.67 9.32
CA ALA A 144 -4.28 -10.81 10.06
C ALA A 144 -3.77 -10.87 11.52
N VAL A 145 -2.49 -10.56 11.75
CA VAL A 145 -1.92 -10.46 13.11
C VAL A 145 -2.59 -9.33 13.90
N GLN A 146 -2.88 -8.20 13.26
CA GLN A 146 -3.57 -7.09 13.90
C GLN A 146 -5.02 -7.43 14.24
N ASP A 147 -5.73 -8.15 13.38
CA ASP A 147 -7.11 -8.57 13.64
C ASP A 147 -7.17 -9.47 14.88
N MET A 148 -6.23 -10.41 15.03
CA MET A 148 -6.11 -11.23 16.23
C MET A 148 -5.88 -10.37 17.48
N ARG A 149 -4.97 -9.38 17.40
CA ARG A 149 -4.71 -8.43 18.50
C ARG A 149 -5.93 -7.56 18.82
N VAL A 150 -6.66 -7.11 17.80
CA VAL A 150 -7.90 -6.32 17.97
C VAL A 150 -8.96 -7.16 18.67
N LYS A 151 -9.15 -8.41 18.25
CA LYS A 151 -10.07 -9.35 18.90
C LYS A 151 -9.71 -9.57 20.37
N ALA A 152 -8.45 -9.89 20.65
CA ALA A 152 -7.96 -10.02 22.03
C ALA A 152 -8.18 -8.75 22.87
N ARG A 153 -8.13 -7.57 22.24
CA ARG A 153 -8.36 -6.29 22.93
C ARG A 153 -9.82 -6.09 23.29
N TRP A 154 -10.74 -6.49 22.42
CA TRP A 154 -12.17 -6.47 22.71
C TRP A 154 -12.49 -7.41 23.88
N GLU A 155 -11.98 -8.63 23.85
CA GLU A 155 -12.14 -9.60 24.95
C GLU A 155 -11.63 -9.05 26.29
N ALA A 156 -10.43 -8.43 26.29
CA ALA A 156 -9.88 -7.82 27.50
C ALA A 156 -10.70 -6.62 28.03
N LEU A 157 -11.36 -5.86 27.14
CA LEU A 157 -12.23 -4.75 27.53
C LEU A 157 -13.56 -5.26 28.11
N ASP A 158 -14.10 -6.35 27.56
CA ASP A 158 -15.32 -6.97 28.04
C ASP A 158 -15.10 -7.58 29.44
N GLU A 159 -14.01 -8.33 29.63
CA GLU A 159 -13.61 -8.87 30.94
C GLU A 159 -13.43 -7.76 31.99
N GLU A 160 -12.72 -6.68 31.63
CA GLU A 160 -12.53 -5.53 32.51
C GLU A 160 -13.87 -4.88 32.87
N SER A 161 -14.79 -4.76 31.92
CA SER A 161 -16.12 -4.17 32.14
C SER A 161 -16.94 -5.02 33.12
N VAL A 162 -16.88 -6.35 33.02
CA VAL A 162 -17.51 -7.26 33.97
C VAL A 162 -16.91 -7.09 35.38
N GLN A 163 -15.58 -7.00 35.47
CA GLN A 163 -14.90 -6.82 36.76
C GLN A 163 -15.22 -5.46 37.40
N ILE A 164 -15.29 -4.38 36.61
CA ILE A 164 -15.71 -3.05 37.06
C ILE A 164 -17.16 -3.10 37.58
N ALA A 165 -18.07 -3.73 36.84
CA ALA A 165 -19.46 -3.86 37.24
C ALA A 165 -19.60 -4.63 38.56
N HIS A 166 -18.87 -5.74 38.70
CA HIS A 166 -18.84 -6.52 39.93
C HIS A 166 -18.26 -5.73 41.11
N ALA A 167 -17.12 -5.05 40.94
CA ALA A 167 -16.52 -4.22 41.98
C ALA A 167 -17.49 -3.13 42.45
N LYS A 168 -18.16 -2.46 41.50
CA LYS A 168 -19.18 -1.44 41.78
C LYS A 168 -20.37 -2.01 42.55
N ALA A 169 -20.86 -3.19 42.17
CA ALA A 169 -21.93 -3.88 42.89
C ALA A 169 -21.54 -4.25 44.33
N CYS A 170 -20.27 -4.58 44.57
CA CYS A 170 -19.72 -4.85 45.90
C CYS A 170 -19.28 -3.59 46.68
N GLY A 171 -19.48 -2.38 46.14
CA GLY A 171 -19.02 -1.13 46.77
C GLY A 171 -17.50 -0.94 46.83
N LYS A 172 -16.74 -1.67 46.00
CA LYS A 172 -15.26 -1.61 45.92
C LYS A 172 -14.80 -0.82 44.70
N ILE A 173 -13.63 -0.19 44.80
CA ILE A 173 -12.97 0.44 43.65
C ILE A 173 -12.24 -0.65 42.86
N TYR A 174 -12.43 -0.68 41.55
CA TYR A 174 -11.72 -1.59 40.66
C TYR A 174 -10.30 -1.07 40.38
N HIS A 175 -9.31 -1.94 40.57
CA HIS A 175 -7.92 -1.70 40.19
C HIS A 175 -7.52 -2.72 39.13
N ALA A 176 -7.18 -2.23 37.93
CA ALA A 176 -6.79 -3.08 36.83
C ALA A 176 -5.45 -3.79 37.13
N PRO A 177 -5.34 -5.11 36.92
CA PRO A 177 -4.06 -5.80 36.95
C PRO A 177 -3.09 -5.20 35.93
N VAL A 178 -1.84 -5.00 36.34
CA VAL A 178 -0.76 -4.48 35.50
C VAL A 178 0.36 -5.51 35.38
N PHE A 179 1.01 -5.54 34.22
CA PHE A 179 2.19 -6.36 33.97
C PHE A 179 3.47 -5.71 34.51
N GLU A 180 4.58 -6.43 34.39
CA GLU A 180 5.91 -6.01 34.86
C GLU A 180 6.38 -4.69 34.22
N ASN A 181 5.85 -4.35 33.05
CA ASN A 181 6.14 -3.09 32.35
C ASN A 181 5.15 -1.96 32.69
N GLY A 182 4.22 -2.17 33.62
CA GLY A 182 3.20 -1.22 34.05
C GLY A 182 1.99 -1.08 33.10
N ASP A 183 1.94 -1.83 32.00
CA ASP A 183 0.76 -1.83 31.13
C ASP A 183 -0.36 -2.71 31.74
N SER A 184 -1.60 -2.24 31.71
CA SER A 184 -2.78 -3.12 31.82
C SER A 184 -2.97 -3.96 30.56
N ARG A 185 -3.79 -5.00 30.61
CA ARG A 185 -4.05 -5.89 29.46
C ARG A 185 -4.51 -5.18 28.18
N LYS A 186 -5.44 -4.22 28.30
CA LYS A 186 -5.87 -3.39 27.16
C LYS A 186 -4.77 -2.46 26.64
N GLN A 187 -3.92 -1.93 27.53
CA GLN A 187 -2.80 -1.05 27.15
C GLN A 187 -1.70 -1.84 26.46
N LEU A 188 -1.38 -3.05 26.94
CA LEU A 188 -0.45 -3.98 26.31
C LEU A 188 -0.84 -4.22 24.85
N LEU A 189 -2.10 -4.59 24.61
CA LEU A 189 -2.61 -4.85 23.26
C LEU A 189 -2.65 -3.58 22.40
N SER A 190 -3.07 -2.44 22.95
CA SER A 190 -3.10 -1.17 22.21
C SER A 190 -1.70 -0.69 21.80
N ARG A 191 -0.73 -0.77 22.70
CA ARG A 191 0.65 -0.28 22.49
C ARG A 191 1.52 -1.24 21.67
N SER A 192 1.04 -2.45 21.40
CA SER A 192 1.75 -3.47 20.61
C SER A 192 1.53 -3.36 19.10
N ILE A 193 0.72 -2.41 18.60
CA ILE A 193 0.44 -2.27 17.16
C ILE A 193 1.75 -2.16 16.35
N TYR A 194 2.63 -1.23 16.73
CA TYR A 194 3.82 -0.90 15.93
C TYR A 194 4.90 -1.99 15.95
N LEU A 195 5.05 -2.73 17.05
CA LEU A 195 6.05 -3.81 17.11
C LEU A 195 5.62 -4.98 16.21
N LEU A 196 4.32 -5.23 16.11
CA LEU A 196 3.77 -6.30 15.28
C LEU A 196 3.83 -6.01 13.77
N TYR A 197 4.20 -4.78 13.36
CA TYR A 197 4.42 -4.41 11.95
C TYR A 197 5.90 -4.42 11.53
N LYS A 198 6.81 -4.70 12.47
CA LYS A 198 8.26 -4.59 12.25
C LYS A 198 8.94 -5.90 12.59
N LYS A 199 10.11 -6.12 11.99
CA LYS A 199 10.96 -7.26 12.35
C LYS A 199 11.50 -7.13 13.76
N GLU A 200 11.74 -8.26 14.42
CA GLU A 200 12.29 -8.30 15.80
C GLU A 200 13.61 -7.53 15.94
N SER A 201 14.44 -7.56 14.88
CA SER A 201 15.71 -6.84 14.83
C SER A 201 15.57 -5.32 14.89
N LEU A 202 14.39 -4.78 14.54
CA LEU A 202 14.09 -3.35 14.50
C LEU A 202 13.37 -2.86 15.76
N TRP A 203 13.15 -3.73 16.75
CA TRP A 203 12.48 -3.36 17.99
C TRP A 203 13.38 -2.53 18.91
N THR A 204 12.79 -1.53 19.55
CA THR A 204 13.41 -0.86 20.70
C THR A 204 13.39 -1.77 21.92
N GLU A 205 14.19 -1.47 22.93
CA GLU A 205 14.21 -2.26 24.17
C GLU A 205 12.83 -2.33 24.84
N SER A 206 12.14 -1.20 24.90
CA SER A 206 10.77 -1.13 25.41
C SER A 206 9.76 -1.96 24.59
N GLN A 207 10.01 -2.15 23.29
CA GLN A 207 9.21 -3.03 22.43
C GLN A 207 9.54 -4.49 22.67
N ARG A 208 10.81 -4.85 22.87
CA ARG A 208 11.21 -6.24 23.21
C ARG A 208 10.56 -6.71 24.51
N VAL A 209 10.65 -5.91 25.57
CA VAL A 209 10.01 -6.21 26.86
C VAL A 209 8.50 -6.41 26.67
N ARG A 210 7.85 -5.50 25.94
CA ARG A 210 6.41 -5.59 25.66
C ARG A 210 6.05 -6.83 24.83
N ALA A 211 6.85 -7.15 23.81
CA ALA A 211 6.66 -8.33 22.98
C ALA A 211 6.80 -9.61 23.81
N GLY A 212 7.74 -9.66 24.75
CA GLY A 212 7.90 -10.78 25.69
C GLY A 212 6.64 -11.03 26.51
N ILE A 213 6.05 -9.98 27.08
CA ILE A 213 4.79 -10.09 27.83
C ILE A 213 3.64 -10.48 26.89
N LEU A 214 3.51 -9.79 25.74
CA LEU A 214 2.45 -10.04 24.77
C LEU A 214 2.44 -11.50 24.29
N PHE A 215 3.60 -12.04 23.91
CA PHE A 215 3.71 -13.38 23.35
C PHE A 215 3.61 -14.49 24.40
N ARG A 216 3.84 -14.16 25.68
CA ARG A 216 3.57 -15.05 26.81
C ARG A 216 2.07 -15.15 27.08
N GLU A 217 1.37 -14.01 27.08
CA GLU A 217 -0.07 -13.95 27.32
C GLU A 217 -0.90 -14.39 26.11
N TYR A 218 -0.41 -14.15 24.89
CA TYR A 218 -1.09 -14.42 23.62
C TYR A 218 -0.20 -15.24 22.66
N PRO A 219 -0.02 -16.54 22.92
CA PRO A 219 0.84 -17.41 22.11
C PRO A 219 0.39 -17.53 20.65
N ASP A 220 -0.91 -17.43 20.37
CA ASP A 220 -1.44 -17.47 19.00
C ASP A 220 -1.03 -16.23 18.19
N ILE A 221 -0.97 -15.05 18.83
CA ILE A 221 -0.44 -13.83 18.19
C ILE A 221 1.05 -14.01 17.86
N LYS A 222 1.83 -14.65 18.74
CA LYS A 222 3.24 -14.98 18.47
C LYS A 222 3.37 -15.89 17.24
N LYS A 223 2.56 -16.94 17.17
CA LYS A 223 2.58 -17.89 16.05
C LYS A 223 2.21 -17.22 14.72
N ALA A 224 1.19 -16.37 14.74
CA ALA A 224 0.78 -15.60 13.57
C ALA A 224 1.87 -14.60 13.13
N TYR A 225 2.46 -13.88 14.10
CA TYR A 225 3.57 -12.96 13.85
C TYR A 225 4.78 -13.66 13.21
N GLY A 226 5.18 -14.83 13.72
CA GLY A 226 6.26 -15.61 13.12
C GLY A 226 5.96 -16.05 11.68
N SER A 227 4.73 -16.45 11.39
CA SER A 227 4.29 -16.79 10.02
C SER A 227 4.31 -15.57 9.08
N ALA A 228 3.92 -14.41 9.60
CA ALA A 228 3.94 -13.14 8.85
C ALA A 228 5.36 -12.67 8.55
N GLU A 229 6.31 -12.87 9.47
CA GLU A 229 7.73 -12.57 9.22
C GLU A 229 8.32 -13.46 8.11
N ILE A 230 8.02 -14.76 8.12
CA ILE A 230 8.50 -15.72 7.10
C ILE A 230 7.95 -15.37 5.72
N SER A 231 6.68 -14.97 5.63
CA SER A 231 6.04 -14.55 4.37
C SER A 231 6.65 -13.28 3.78
N GLY A 232 7.44 -12.55 4.57
CA GLY A 232 8.26 -11.42 4.14
C GLY A 232 9.68 -11.79 3.70
N TRP A 233 10.00 -13.07 3.42
CA TRP A 233 11.28 -13.59 2.89
C TRP A 233 11.18 -14.18 1.49
#